data_AF-A0A7K6FZZ6-F1
#
_entry.id   AF-A0A7K6FZZ6-F1
#
_cell.length_a   1.000
_cell.length_b   1.000
_cell.length_c   1.000
_cell.angle_alpha   90.00
_cell.angle_beta   90.00
_cell.angle_gamma   90.00
#
_symmetry.space_group_name_H-M   'P 1'
#
loop_
_entity.id
_entity.type
_entity.pdbx_description
1 polymer ?
#
loop_
_entity_poly.entity_id
_entity_poly.type
_entity_poly.pdbx_seq_one_letter_code
_entity_poly.pdbx_strand_id
1 'polypeptide(L)'
;MASLRRVKVLLVLNLIAVAGFVLFLAKCRPITTKSGDSFHDIHPRAEVANLTAHGISSIQDAVLKRLSLLEDIVYRQLNGLSKSLGLIEGYGGRGKGGLPATLSPEEEEKAKGPHEKYGYNSYLSEKISLDRSIPDYRPTKCKELKYGKDLPQISIIFIFVNEALSVILRSVHSAVNHTPAPLLKEIILVDDNSDEEELKAPLEEYVNKRYPGLVKVVRNQKREGLIRARIEGWKAATGQVTGFFDAHVEFTAGWAEPVLSRIQENRKRVILPSIDNIKQDNFEVQRYENSAHGYSWELWCMYISPPKDWWDAGDPSLPIR
;
A
#
# COMPACT_ATOMS: atom_id res chain seq x y z
N MET A 1 2.91 -17.57 51.26
CA MET A 1 4.38 -17.49 51.04
C MET A 1 4.81 -17.21 49.59
N ALA A 2 4.01 -17.48 48.54
CA ALA A 2 4.47 -17.31 47.14
C ALA A 2 4.75 -15.86 46.67
N SER A 3 4.06 -14.85 47.22
CA SER A 3 4.20 -13.45 46.80
C SER A 3 5.62 -12.88 47.03
N LEU A 4 6.20 -13.11 48.21
CA LEU A 4 7.50 -12.54 48.59
C LEU A 4 8.67 -12.98 47.69
N ARG A 5 8.60 -14.20 47.11
CA ARG A 5 9.63 -14.69 46.17
C ARG A 5 9.58 -13.95 44.83
N ARG A 6 8.38 -13.67 44.29
CA ARG A 6 8.24 -12.90 43.03
C ARG A 6 8.75 -11.47 43.15
N VAL A 7 8.44 -10.79 44.27
CA VAL A 7 8.93 -9.42 44.54
C VAL A 7 10.46 -9.38 44.63
N LYS A 8 11.09 -10.36 45.31
CA LYS A 8 12.57 -10.44 45.37
C LYS A 8 13.21 -10.66 43.99
N VAL A 9 12.63 -11.51 43.14
CA VAL A 9 13.14 -11.73 41.77
C VAL A 9 13.02 -10.47 40.92
N LEU A 10 11.89 -9.76 40.99
CA LEU A 10 11.70 -8.48 40.28
C LEU A 10 12.70 -7.40 40.74
N LEU A 11 12.96 -7.27 42.04
CA LEU A 11 13.95 -6.32 42.56
C LEU A 11 15.38 -6.65 42.09
N VAL A 12 15.77 -7.93 42.05
CA VAL A 12 17.09 -8.36 41.55
C VAL A 12 17.23 -8.08 40.06
N LEU A 13 16.21 -8.37 39.25
CA LEU A 13 16.22 -8.07 37.81
C LEU A 13 16.33 -6.55 37.54
N ASN A 14 15.63 -5.73 38.34
CA ASN A 14 15.68 -4.27 38.19
C ASN A 14 17.08 -3.71 38.57
N LEU A 15 17.70 -4.24 39.63
CA LEU A 15 19.08 -3.89 40.01
C LEU A 15 20.09 -4.27 38.91
N ILE A 16 19.94 -5.43 38.27
CA ILE A 16 20.80 -5.86 37.15
C ILE A 16 20.62 -4.92 35.93
N ALA A 17 19.37 -4.54 35.61
CA ALA A 17 19.09 -3.62 34.50
C ALA A 17 19.69 -2.23 34.74
N VAL A 18 19.55 -1.68 35.95
CA VAL A 18 20.13 -0.38 36.32
C VAL A 18 21.67 -0.43 36.30
N ALA A 19 22.29 -1.50 36.82
CA ALA A 19 23.73 -1.69 36.77
C ALA A 19 24.25 -1.77 35.33
N GLY A 20 23.54 -2.48 34.44
CA GLY A 20 23.85 -2.54 33.01
C GLY A 20 23.77 -1.16 32.33
N PHE A 21 22.75 -0.36 32.66
CA PHE A 21 22.58 0.99 32.11
C PHE A 21 23.67 1.95 32.57
N VAL A 22 24.07 1.89 33.85
CA VAL A 22 25.18 2.70 34.39
C VAL A 22 26.51 2.30 33.77
N LEU A 23 26.77 1.00 33.57
CA LEU A 23 27.99 0.52 32.89
C LEU A 23 28.03 0.92 31.40
N PHE A 24 26.88 0.96 30.72
CA PHE A 24 26.77 1.45 29.35
C PHE A 24 27.11 2.94 29.26
N LEU A 25 26.51 3.77 30.12
CA LEU A 25 26.82 5.21 30.20
C LEU A 25 28.29 5.47 30.59
N ALA A 26 28.87 4.65 31.47
CA ALA A 26 30.28 4.78 31.85
C ALA A 26 31.27 4.45 30.71
N LYS A 27 30.88 3.58 29.76
CA LYS A 27 31.68 3.31 28.55
C LYS A 27 31.46 4.32 27.42
N CYS A 28 30.32 5.01 27.38
CA CYS A 28 30.03 6.05 26.40
C CYS A 28 30.52 7.44 26.84
N ARG A 29 31.84 7.64 26.91
CA ARG A 29 32.41 9.01 26.95
C ARG A 29 32.41 9.63 25.53
N PRO A 30 32.00 10.90 25.37
CA PRO A 30 32.13 11.60 24.10
C PRO A 30 33.60 11.91 23.82
N ILE A 31 34.04 11.68 22.58
CA ILE A 31 35.39 12.04 22.12
C ILE A 31 35.46 13.55 21.92
N THR A 32 36.26 14.23 22.74
CA THR A 32 36.59 15.64 22.56
C THR A 32 37.63 15.80 21.45
N THR A 33 37.39 16.73 20.55
CA THR A 33 38.30 17.07 19.44
C THR A 33 39.57 17.76 19.95
N LYS A 34 40.70 17.55 19.24
CA LYS A 34 41.90 18.38 19.32
C LYS A 34 42.37 18.78 17.93
N SER A 35 42.82 20.02 17.83
CA SER A 35 43.44 20.66 16.66
C SER A 35 44.97 20.54 16.72
N GLY A 36 45.64 20.58 15.56
CA GLY A 36 47.08 20.87 15.45
C GLY A 36 47.87 19.99 14.46
N ASP A 37 48.16 20.56 13.28
CA ASP A 37 49.39 20.44 12.44
C ASP A 37 49.87 19.05 11.93
N SER A 38 50.55 18.86 10.78
CA SER A 38 51.17 19.79 9.81
C SER A 38 51.33 19.16 8.38
N PHE A 39 51.23 20.00 7.34
CA PHE A 39 51.93 19.98 6.02
C PHE A 39 52.17 18.69 5.20
N HIS A 40 51.69 18.70 3.95
CA HIS A 40 52.58 18.78 2.77
C HIS A 40 51.84 19.29 1.51
N ASP A 41 52.41 20.27 0.82
CA ASP A 41 51.88 20.90 -0.41
C ASP A 41 52.18 20.10 -1.69
N ILE A 42 51.22 20.09 -2.64
CA ILE A 42 51.48 20.11 -4.09
C ILE A 42 50.42 20.98 -4.81
N HIS A 43 50.86 22.07 -5.45
CA HIS A 43 50.10 22.93 -6.39
C HIS A 43 50.31 22.46 -7.85
N PRO A 44 49.65 22.98 -8.92
CA PRO A 44 48.96 24.28 -9.10
C PRO A 44 47.42 24.08 -9.14
N ARG A 45 46.54 24.93 -9.72
CA ARG A 45 46.60 26.26 -10.38
C ARG A 45 45.33 27.06 -10.02
N ALA A 46 45.20 28.32 -10.44
CA ALA A 46 44.04 29.19 -10.19
C ALA A 46 43.41 29.77 -11.48
N GLU A 47 42.08 29.93 -11.44
CA GLU A 47 41.19 30.94 -12.11
C GLU A 47 39.73 30.47 -11.83
N VAL A 48 38.93 31.02 -10.89
CA VAL A 48 38.31 32.36 -10.71
C VAL A 48 36.94 32.53 -11.42
N ALA A 49 35.89 32.73 -10.61
CA ALA A 49 34.53 33.25 -10.91
C ALA A 49 33.58 32.38 -11.81
N ASN A 50 32.26 32.31 -11.59
CA ASN A 50 31.39 32.87 -10.53
C ASN A 50 30.07 32.07 -10.36
N LEU A 51 29.55 32.03 -9.13
CA LEU A 51 28.14 32.12 -8.67
C LEU A 51 27.00 31.65 -9.62
N THR A 52 26.02 30.82 -9.24
CA THR A 52 25.40 30.65 -7.91
C THR A 52 25.00 29.19 -7.63
N ALA A 53 25.40 28.66 -6.48
CA ALA A 53 24.75 27.50 -5.85
C ALA A 53 24.57 27.82 -4.36
N HIS A 54 23.31 27.87 -3.88
CA HIS A 54 23.06 27.91 -2.44
C HIS A 54 23.44 26.54 -1.87
N GLY A 55 24.59 26.49 -1.19
CA GLY A 55 25.07 25.29 -0.53
C GLY A 55 24.04 24.80 0.48
N ILE A 56 23.54 23.59 0.25
CA ILE A 56 22.78 22.83 1.24
C ILE A 56 23.64 22.75 2.50
N SER A 57 23.05 23.04 3.66
CA SER A 57 23.79 23.03 4.92
C SER A 57 24.32 21.62 5.18
N SER A 58 25.56 21.49 5.68
CA SER A 58 26.12 20.18 6.05
C SER A 58 25.27 19.42 7.08
N ILE A 59 24.44 20.16 7.84
CA ILE A 59 23.43 19.62 8.75
C ILE A 59 22.25 19.00 7.97
N GLN A 60 21.79 19.62 6.89
CA GLN A 60 20.75 19.08 6.02
C GLN A 60 21.22 17.80 5.34
N ASP A 61 22.45 17.76 4.81
CA ASP A 61 23.03 16.54 4.22
C ASP A 61 23.17 15.41 5.26
N ALA A 62 23.57 15.72 6.49
CA ALA A 62 23.65 14.76 7.57
C ALA A 62 22.27 14.22 8.00
N VAL A 63 21.23 15.07 7.97
CA VAL A 63 19.84 14.67 8.23
C VAL A 63 19.31 13.79 7.08
N LEU A 64 19.51 14.19 5.82
CA LEU A 64 19.09 13.41 4.65
C LEU A 64 19.76 12.03 4.61
N LYS A 65 21.07 11.94 4.90
CA LYS A 65 21.76 10.65 5.03
C LYS A 65 21.21 9.79 6.17
N ARG A 66 20.84 10.38 7.31
CA ARG A 66 20.22 9.65 8.43
C ARG A 66 18.81 9.17 8.11
N LEU A 67 18.01 9.99 7.39
CA LEU A 67 16.68 9.61 6.92
C LEU A 67 16.78 8.45 5.92
N SER A 68 17.64 8.57 4.91
CA SER A 68 17.89 7.50 3.93
C SER A 68 18.41 6.20 4.60
N LEU A 69 19.27 6.28 5.61
CA LEU A 69 19.73 5.10 6.36
C LEU A 69 18.60 4.46 7.20
N LEU A 70 17.73 5.28 7.81
CA LEU A 70 16.55 4.80 8.52
C LEU A 70 15.56 4.14 7.58
N GLU A 71 15.33 4.73 6.41
CA GLU A 71 14.52 4.19 5.32
C GLU A 71 15.09 2.83 4.85
N ASP A 72 16.41 2.72 4.62
CA ASP A 72 17.04 1.46 4.21
C ASP A 72 16.97 0.36 5.30
N ILE A 73 17.08 0.73 6.59
CA ILE A 73 16.93 -0.21 7.71
C ILE A 73 15.48 -0.70 7.83
N VAL A 74 14.50 0.22 7.77
CA VAL A 74 13.08 -0.09 7.81
C VAL A 74 12.70 -0.94 6.60
N TYR A 75 13.13 -0.56 5.39
CA TYR A 75 12.89 -1.31 4.16
C TYR A 75 13.47 -2.73 4.23
N ARG A 76 14.69 -2.92 4.77
CA ARG A 76 15.26 -4.26 4.99
C ARG A 76 14.51 -5.09 6.02
N GLN A 77 14.01 -4.48 7.10
CA GLN A 77 13.21 -5.19 8.11
C GLN A 77 11.84 -5.59 7.57
N LEU A 78 11.21 -4.73 6.75
CA LEU A 78 9.89 -4.98 6.18
C LEU A 78 9.93 -5.96 4.99
N ASN A 79 10.89 -5.86 4.08
CA ASN A 79 11.09 -6.81 2.97
C ASN A 79 11.37 -8.25 3.44
N GLY A 80 11.78 -8.44 4.70
CA GLY A 80 11.90 -9.77 5.30
C GLY A 80 10.54 -10.49 5.40
N LEU A 81 9.44 -9.74 5.54
CA LEU A 81 8.10 -10.25 5.74
C LEU A 81 7.56 -10.89 4.46
N SER A 82 7.55 -10.16 3.34
CA SER A 82 7.07 -10.65 2.04
C SER A 82 7.90 -11.82 1.56
N LYS A 83 9.23 -11.72 1.67
CA LYS A 83 10.16 -12.82 1.34
C LYS A 83 9.90 -14.09 2.17
N SER A 84 9.49 -13.97 3.44
CA SER A 84 9.12 -15.13 4.28
C SER A 84 7.85 -15.85 3.80
N LEU A 85 6.99 -15.14 3.06
CA LEU A 85 5.77 -15.64 2.42
C LEU A 85 6.00 -16.04 0.95
N GLY A 86 7.25 -16.01 0.45
CA GLY A 86 7.58 -16.28 -0.94
C GLY A 86 7.24 -15.14 -1.93
N LEU A 87 6.84 -13.98 -1.42
CA LEU A 87 6.40 -12.81 -2.19
C LEU A 87 7.54 -11.81 -2.43
N ILE A 88 7.31 -10.87 -3.35
CA ILE A 88 8.29 -9.89 -3.83
C ILE A 88 7.77 -8.47 -3.56
N GLU A 89 8.60 -7.59 -3.00
CA GLU A 89 8.33 -6.14 -2.82
C GLU A 89 9.25 -5.28 -3.71
N GLY A 90 8.87 -4.01 -3.90
CA GLY A 90 9.63 -2.99 -4.64
C GLY A 90 9.26 -2.82 -6.13
N TYR A 91 9.64 -1.67 -6.72
CA TYR A 91 9.16 -1.18 -8.03
C TYR A 91 9.73 -1.89 -9.29
N GLY A 92 10.23 -3.12 -9.16
CA GLY A 92 10.92 -3.88 -10.20
C GLY A 92 10.25 -5.22 -10.54
N GLY A 93 10.88 -5.98 -11.43
CA GLY A 93 10.48 -7.35 -11.75
C GLY A 93 9.41 -7.48 -12.85
N ARG A 94 8.77 -8.65 -12.88
CA ARG A 94 7.71 -9.02 -13.83
C ARG A 94 6.49 -8.09 -13.64
N GLY A 95 5.79 -7.77 -14.72
CA GLY A 95 4.56 -6.98 -14.68
C GLY A 95 4.73 -5.49 -14.32
N LYS A 96 5.96 -4.97 -14.30
CA LYS A 96 6.28 -3.56 -14.05
C LYS A 96 5.64 -2.66 -15.11
N GLY A 97 5.06 -1.54 -14.68
CA GLY A 97 4.36 -0.60 -15.55
C GLY A 97 3.01 -1.14 -16.05
N GLY A 98 2.44 -2.14 -15.37
CA GLY A 98 1.23 -2.86 -15.78
C GLY A 98 1.37 -3.64 -17.09
N LEU A 99 2.59 -3.88 -17.58
CA LEU A 99 2.86 -4.66 -18.78
C LEU A 99 2.51 -6.15 -18.57
N PRO A 100 2.22 -6.92 -19.65
CA PRO A 100 2.03 -8.36 -19.56
C PRO A 100 3.29 -9.03 -18.99
N ALA A 101 3.08 -9.89 -18.01
CA ALA A 101 4.11 -10.72 -17.40
C ALA A 101 4.06 -12.15 -17.96
N THR A 102 5.22 -12.83 -17.99
CA THR A 102 5.37 -14.18 -18.54
C THR A 102 6.08 -15.11 -17.57
N LEU A 103 5.74 -16.40 -17.65
CA LEU A 103 6.43 -17.49 -16.98
C LEU A 103 7.38 -18.20 -17.95
N SER A 104 8.35 -18.94 -17.41
CA SER A 104 9.10 -19.94 -18.18
C SER A 104 8.27 -21.22 -18.37
N PRO A 105 8.57 -22.09 -19.37
CA PRO A 105 7.79 -23.31 -19.60
C PRO A 105 7.67 -24.25 -18.39
N GLU A 106 8.68 -24.31 -17.52
CA GLU A 106 8.63 -25.10 -16.28
C GLU A 106 7.73 -24.46 -15.20
N GLU A 107 7.62 -23.13 -15.21
CA GLU A 107 6.72 -22.38 -14.33
C GLU A 107 5.25 -22.47 -14.81
N GLU A 108 5.00 -22.48 -16.13
CA GLU A 108 3.64 -22.66 -16.68
C GLU A 108 3.02 -23.99 -16.26
N GLU A 109 3.78 -25.09 -16.25
CA GLU A 109 3.29 -26.39 -15.73
C GLU A 109 2.91 -26.33 -14.24
N LYS A 110 3.60 -25.52 -13.44
CA LYS A 110 3.28 -25.29 -12.02
C LYS A 110 2.08 -24.35 -11.83
N ALA A 111 1.80 -23.49 -12.82
CA ALA A 111 0.72 -22.51 -12.78
C ALA A 111 -0.67 -23.08 -13.07
N LYS A 112 -0.78 -24.22 -13.77
CA LYS A 112 -2.07 -24.84 -14.18
C LYS A 112 -3.04 -25.06 -13.02
N GLY A 113 -2.63 -25.80 -11.99
CA GLY A 113 -3.47 -26.10 -10.82
C GLY A 113 -3.92 -24.84 -10.06
N PRO A 114 -3.00 -23.90 -9.72
CA PRO A 114 -3.38 -22.61 -9.17
C PRO A 114 -4.36 -21.82 -10.06
N HIS A 115 -4.17 -21.83 -11.39
CA HIS A 115 -5.08 -21.14 -12.32
C HIS A 115 -6.51 -21.71 -12.23
N GLU A 116 -6.67 -23.03 -12.26
CA GLU A 116 -7.97 -23.70 -12.12
C GLU A 116 -8.65 -23.40 -10.77
N LYS A 117 -7.86 -23.25 -9.69
CA LYS A 117 -8.37 -22.95 -8.34
C LYS A 117 -8.94 -21.54 -8.22
N TYR A 118 -8.22 -20.53 -8.70
CA TYR A 118 -8.58 -19.11 -8.49
C TYR A 118 -9.29 -18.46 -9.68
N GLY A 119 -9.30 -19.09 -10.86
CA GLY A 119 -9.83 -18.52 -12.11
C GLY A 119 -8.88 -17.50 -12.78
N TYR A 120 -7.66 -17.37 -12.27
CA TYR A 120 -6.60 -16.49 -12.78
C TYR A 120 -5.22 -17.03 -12.39
N ASN A 121 -4.16 -16.56 -13.05
CA ASN A 121 -2.79 -17.06 -12.87
C ASN A 121 -2.13 -16.59 -11.55
N SER A 122 -2.60 -17.10 -10.42
CA SER A 122 -2.08 -16.73 -9.09
C SER A 122 -0.61 -17.10 -8.88
N TYR A 123 -0.12 -18.16 -9.53
CA TYR A 123 1.31 -18.51 -9.53
C TYR A 123 2.16 -17.39 -10.15
N LEU A 124 1.74 -16.84 -11.30
CA LEU A 124 2.38 -15.67 -11.89
C LEU A 124 2.26 -14.45 -10.99
N SER A 125 1.11 -14.26 -10.33
CA SER A 125 0.93 -13.18 -9.35
C SER A 125 1.99 -13.21 -8.24
N GLU A 126 2.34 -14.37 -7.67
CA GLU A 126 3.43 -14.45 -6.68
C GLU A 126 4.78 -13.96 -7.21
N LYS A 127 5.02 -14.04 -8.52
CA LYS A 127 6.28 -13.62 -9.16
C LYS A 127 6.24 -12.16 -9.65
N ILE A 128 5.14 -11.46 -9.37
CA ILE A 128 4.94 -10.03 -9.63
C ILE A 128 4.97 -9.29 -8.31
N SER A 129 5.69 -8.17 -8.25
CA SER A 129 5.85 -7.40 -7.03
C SER A 129 4.51 -6.90 -6.44
N LEU A 130 4.43 -6.85 -5.11
CA LEU A 130 3.34 -6.19 -4.38
C LEU A 130 3.35 -4.65 -4.59
N ASP A 131 4.51 -4.08 -4.91
CA ASP A 131 4.68 -2.64 -5.19
C ASP A 131 4.94 -2.36 -6.69
N ARG A 132 4.42 -3.18 -7.59
CA ARG A 132 4.58 -2.94 -9.04
C ARG A 132 3.99 -1.58 -9.42
N SER A 133 4.64 -0.87 -10.33
CA SER A 133 4.01 0.30 -10.94
C SER A 133 2.96 -0.13 -11.97
N ILE A 134 1.89 0.65 -12.10
CA ILE A 134 0.82 0.50 -13.11
C ILE A 134 0.71 1.78 -13.96
N PRO A 135 0.16 1.73 -15.19
CA PRO A 135 0.07 2.89 -16.06
C PRO A 135 -0.99 3.89 -15.57
N ASP A 136 -0.75 5.19 -15.80
CA ASP A 136 -1.72 6.24 -15.50
C ASP A 136 -2.54 6.60 -16.75
N TYR A 137 -3.66 5.89 -16.93
CA TYR A 137 -4.59 6.08 -18.05
C TYR A 137 -5.50 7.31 -17.94
N ARG A 138 -5.38 8.12 -16.88
CA ARG A 138 -6.25 9.30 -16.71
C ARG A 138 -6.02 10.32 -17.85
N PRO A 139 -7.09 10.96 -18.37
CA PRO A 139 -6.96 12.08 -19.30
C PRO A 139 -6.11 13.21 -18.72
N THR A 140 -5.40 13.96 -19.56
CA THR A 140 -4.50 15.07 -19.15
C THR A 140 -5.19 16.04 -18.19
N LYS A 141 -6.42 16.45 -18.52
CA LYS A 141 -7.22 17.35 -17.67
C LYS A 141 -7.45 16.80 -16.25
N CYS A 142 -7.67 15.49 -16.10
CA CYS A 142 -7.83 14.84 -14.79
C CYS A 142 -6.54 14.83 -13.97
N LYS A 143 -5.36 14.81 -14.62
CA LYS A 143 -4.03 14.91 -13.99
C LYS A 143 -3.71 16.35 -13.55
N GLU A 144 -4.27 17.33 -14.25
CA GLU A 144 -4.07 18.76 -13.97
C GLU A 144 -4.97 19.28 -12.84
N LEU A 145 -6.18 18.71 -12.68
CA LEU A 145 -7.13 19.07 -11.61
C LEU A 145 -6.46 19.14 -10.23
N LYS A 146 -6.87 20.15 -9.45
CA LYS A 146 -6.44 20.36 -8.07
C LYS A 146 -7.65 20.27 -7.15
N TYR A 147 -7.46 19.57 -6.03
CA TYR A 147 -8.50 19.34 -5.03
C TYR A 147 -8.15 20.08 -3.73
N GLY A 148 -9.15 20.30 -2.88
CA GLY A 148 -8.93 20.85 -1.54
C GLY A 148 -8.03 19.93 -0.70
N LYS A 149 -7.34 20.50 0.29
CA LYS A 149 -6.54 19.71 1.24
C LYS A 149 -7.41 19.05 2.33
N ASP A 150 -8.52 19.71 2.68
CA ASP A 150 -9.40 19.31 3.78
C ASP A 150 -10.49 18.34 3.31
N LEU A 151 -10.10 17.28 2.59
CA LEU A 151 -11.00 16.21 2.14
C LEU A 151 -11.32 15.24 3.29
N PRO A 152 -12.52 14.60 3.29
CA PRO A 152 -12.89 13.64 4.33
C PRO A 152 -12.02 12.37 4.28
N GLN A 153 -11.75 11.76 5.44
CA GLN A 153 -10.99 10.51 5.49
C GLN A 153 -11.83 9.30 5.06
N ILE A 154 -11.22 8.36 4.34
CA ILE A 154 -11.84 7.12 3.84
C ILE A 154 -11.34 5.87 4.57
N SER A 155 -12.27 5.02 5.00
CA SER A 155 -11.98 3.62 5.34
C SER A 155 -12.16 2.76 4.09
N ILE A 156 -11.12 2.03 3.68
CA ILE A 156 -11.16 1.09 2.56
C ILE A 156 -11.52 -0.30 3.10
N ILE A 157 -12.50 -0.97 2.50
CA ILE A 157 -12.94 -2.31 2.89
C ILE A 157 -12.73 -3.26 1.72
N PHE A 158 -11.91 -4.27 1.94
CA PHE A 158 -11.78 -5.44 1.07
C PHE A 158 -12.52 -6.62 1.71
N ILE A 159 -13.29 -7.36 0.91
CA ILE A 159 -13.93 -8.61 1.33
C ILE A 159 -13.35 -9.75 0.52
N PHE A 160 -13.00 -10.86 1.17
CA PHE A 160 -12.42 -12.02 0.51
C PHE A 160 -12.88 -13.34 1.12
N VAL A 161 -12.78 -14.39 0.31
CA VAL A 161 -12.90 -15.79 0.72
C VAL A 161 -11.99 -16.61 -0.19
N ASN A 162 -11.00 -17.30 0.36
CA ASN A 162 -10.02 -18.10 -0.38
C ASN A 162 -9.37 -17.33 -1.57
N GLU A 163 -9.04 -16.07 -1.37
CA GLU A 163 -8.36 -15.22 -2.36
C GLU A 163 -6.84 -15.40 -2.25
N ALA A 164 -6.10 -15.38 -3.36
CA ALA A 164 -4.66 -15.62 -3.32
C ALA A 164 -3.92 -14.53 -2.51
N LEU A 165 -3.04 -14.93 -1.58
CA LEU A 165 -2.35 -13.99 -0.67
C LEU A 165 -1.57 -12.89 -1.42
N SER A 166 -0.91 -13.24 -2.53
CA SER A 166 -0.18 -12.29 -3.38
C SER A 166 -1.07 -11.18 -3.95
N VAL A 167 -2.35 -11.48 -4.18
CA VAL A 167 -3.33 -10.57 -4.78
C VAL A 167 -3.94 -9.66 -3.71
N ILE A 168 -4.39 -10.21 -2.57
CA ILE A 168 -4.89 -9.39 -1.44
C ILE A 168 -3.81 -8.39 -1.01
N LEU A 169 -2.56 -8.85 -0.86
CA LEU A 169 -1.48 -7.97 -0.42
C LEU A 169 -1.13 -6.91 -1.46
N ARG A 170 -1.22 -7.19 -2.78
CA ARG A 170 -1.04 -6.16 -3.82
C ARG A 170 -2.17 -5.12 -3.79
N SER A 171 -3.40 -5.51 -3.49
CA SER A 171 -4.52 -4.59 -3.25
C SER A 171 -4.27 -3.68 -2.04
N VAL A 172 -3.77 -4.23 -0.93
CA VAL A 172 -3.39 -3.44 0.26
C VAL A 172 -2.22 -2.51 -0.03
N HIS A 173 -1.16 -3.00 -0.69
CA HIS A 173 0.02 -2.20 -1.03
C HIS A 173 -0.35 -1.04 -1.96
N SER A 174 -1.07 -1.30 -3.05
CA SER A 174 -1.50 -0.24 -3.97
C SER A 174 -2.44 0.77 -3.31
N ALA A 175 -3.36 0.33 -2.43
CA ALA A 175 -4.22 1.23 -1.66
C ALA A 175 -3.41 2.16 -0.73
N VAL A 176 -2.38 1.66 -0.05
CA VAL A 176 -1.48 2.49 0.79
C VAL A 176 -0.58 3.39 -0.07
N ASN A 177 -0.01 2.86 -1.14
CA ASN A 177 0.96 3.57 -2.00
C ASN A 177 0.31 4.69 -2.84
N HIS A 178 -0.98 4.56 -3.19
CA HIS A 178 -1.68 5.49 -4.07
C HIS A 178 -2.80 6.32 -3.42
N THR A 179 -3.03 6.16 -2.11
CA THR A 179 -3.92 7.04 -1.32
C THR A 179 -3.10 7.97 -0.42
N PRO A 180 -3.26 9.31 -0.51
CA PRO A 180 -2.54 10.22 0.38
C PRO A 180 -2.79 9.91 1.86
N ALA A 181 -1.73 9.81 2.67
CA ALA A 181 -1.80 9.42 4.07
C ALA A 181 -2.79 10.23 4.95
N PRO A 182 -3.01 11.54 4.75
CA PRO A 182 -4.05 12.27 5.48
C PRO A 182 -5.49 11.82 5.17
N LEU A 183 -5.72 11.19 4.00
CA LEU A 183 -7.03 10.75 3.53
C LEU A 183 -7.33 9.30 3.89
N LEU A 184 -6.32 8.43 3.92
CA LEU A 184 -6.51 7.02 4.29
C LEU A 184 -6.69 6.88 5.81
N LYS A 185 -7.92 6.59 6.25
CA LYS A 185 -8.23 6.37 7.67
C LYS A 185 -7.66 5.03 8.16
N GLU A 186 -8.00 3.98 7.42
CA GLU A 186 -7.74 2.58 7.73
C GLU A 186 -8.09 1.70 6.52
N ILE A 187 -7.55 0.49 6.51
CA ILE A 187 -7.93 -0.59 5.60
C ILE A 187 -8.49 -1.74 6.43
N ILE A 188 -9.63 -2.30 6.02
CA ILE A 188 -10.34 -3.37 6.71
C ILE A 188 -10.42 -4.57 5.77
N LEU A 189 -9.78 -5.67 6.17
CA LEU A 189 -9.78 -6.95 5.48
C LEU A 189 -10.83 -7.85 6.11
N VAL A 190 -11.94 -8.09 5.42
CA VAL A 190 -13.03 -8.96 5.90
C VAL A 190 -12.87 -10.36 5.32
N ASP A 191 -12.42 -11.28 6.17
CA ASP A 191 -12.35 -12.72 5.89
C ASP A 191 -13.73 -13.35 6.08
N ASP A 192 -14.42 -13.70 5.00
CA ASP A 192 -15.72 -14.38 5.03
C ASP A 192 -15.57 -15.89 5.23
N ASN A 193 -14.81 -16.26 6.27
CA ASN A 193 -14.45 -17.63 6.63
C ASN A 193 -13.81 -18.40 5.46
N SER A 194 -12.62 -17.94 5.06
CA SER A 194 -11.67 -18.66 4.22
C SER A 194 -11.18 -19.95 4.90
N ASP A 195 -10.76 -20.91 4.10
CA ASP A 195 -10.22 -22.21 4.51
C ASP A 195 -8.67 -22.24 4.42
N GLU A 196 -8.07 -21.34 3.63
CA GLU A 196 -6.63 -21.25 3.41
C GLU A 196 -5.86 -20.74 4.65
N GLU A 197 -4.90 -21.51 5.14
CA GLU A 197 -4.07 -21.18 6.31
C GLU A 197 -3.24 -19.91 6.14
N GLU A 198 -2.79 -19.61 4.92
CA GLU A 198 -2.01 -18.38 4.64
C GLU A 198 -2.80 -17.09 4.91
N LEU A 199 -4.14 -17.16 4.80
CA LEU A 199 -5.06 -16.07 5.07
C LEU A 199 -5.40 -15.91 6.55
N LYS A 200 -4.91 -16.81 7.41
CA LYS A 200 -5.10 -16.78 8.86
C LYS A 200 -3.97 -16.01 9.53
N ALA A 201 -3.16 -16.67 10.36
CA ALA A 201 -2.07 -16.03 11.07
C ALA A 201 -1.02 -15.35 10.17
N PRO A 202 -0.60 -15.90 9.00
CA PRO A 202 0.44 -15.28 8.19
C PRO A 202 0.04 -13.92 7.58
N LEU A 203 -1.16 -13.82 6.99
CA LEU A 203 -1.74 -12.54 6.55
C LEU A 203 -1.82 -11.52 7.69
N GLU A 204 -2.32 -11.94 8.85
CA GLU A 204 -2.53 -11.07 10.01
C GLU A 204 -1.21 -10.59 10.62
N GLU A 205 -0.20 -11.46 10.71
CA GLU A 205 1.16 -11.12 11.13
C GLU A 205 1.82 -10.14 10.14
N TYR A 206 1.66 -10.38 8.84
CA TYR A 206 2.20 -9.51 7.79
C TYR A 206 1.64 -8.09 7.91
N VAL A 207 0.32 -7.93 7.90
CA VAL A 207 -0.30 -6.60 7.91
C VAL A 207 -0.08 -5.86 9.22
N ASN A 208 -0.09 -6.57 10.37
CA ASN A 208 0.20 -5.95 11.67
C ASN A 208 1.64 -5.44 11.78
N LYS A 209 2.62 -6.13 11.15
CA LYS A 209 4.03 -5.69 11.14
C LYS A 209 4.30 -4.63 10.06
N ARG A 210 3.70 -4.76 8.88
CA ARG A 210 3.92 -3.87 7.72
C ARG A 210 3.16 -2.55 7.81
N TYR A 211 1.96 -2.57 8.40
CA TYR A 211 1.02 -1.44 8.45
C TYR A 211 0.38 -1.30 9.85
N PRO A 212 1.18 -1.16 10.92
CA PRO A 212 0.71 -1.24 12.31
C PRO A 212 -0.41 -0.24 12.61
N GLY A 213 -1.58 -0.76 12.98
CA GLY A 213 -2.78 0.03 13.32
C GLY A 213 -3.54 0.62 12.12
N LEU A 214 -2.98 0.61 10.92
CA LEU A 214 -3.60 1.10 9.69
C LEU A 214 -4.46 0.01 9.02
N VAL A 215 -3.97 -1.22 8.95
CA VAL A 215 -4.70 -2.37 8.39
C VAL A 215 -5.26 -3.21 9.53
N LYS A 216 -6.51 -3.64 9.41
CA LYS A 216 -7.24 -4.46 10.40
C LYS A 216 -7.84 -5.67 9.71
N VAL A 217 -7.85 -6.82 10.38
CA VAL A 217 -8.55 -8.02 9.90
C VAL A 217 -9.82 -8.24 10.73
N VAL A 218 -10.94 -8.43 10.04
CA VAL A 218 -12.25 -8.80 10.61
C VAL A 218 -12.57 -10.19 10.09
N ARG A 219 -12.94 -11.13 10.96
CA ARG A 219 -13.20 -12.53 10.59
C ARG A 219 -14.62 -12.95 10.94
N ASN A 220 -15.37 -13.39 9.94
CA ASN A 220 -16.66 -14.03 10.17
C ASN A 220 -16.45 -15.44 10.73
N GLN A 221 -17.29 -15.85 11.69
CA GLN A 221 -17.21 -17.17 12.35
C GLN A 221 -17.73 -18.33 11.47
N LYS A 222 -18.32 -18.00 10.33
CA LYS A 222 -18.83 -18.90 9.29
C LYS A 222 -18.94 -18.09 7.98
N ARG A 223 -19.09 -18.76 6.85
CA ARG A 223 -19.28 -18.09 5.55
C ARG A 223 -20.67 -17.46 5.49
N GLU A 224 -20.74 -16.13 5.47
CA GLU A 224 -21.97 -15.36 5.50
C GLU A 224 -22.37 -14.81 4.12
N GLY A 225 -21.44 -14.75 3.18
CA GLY A 225 -21.60 -14.21 1.83
C GLY A 225 -21.32 -12.71 1.76
N LEU A 226 -20.92 -12.26 0.56
CA LEU A 226 -20.43 -10.91 0.25
C LEU A 226 -21.27 -9.77 0.87
N ILE A 227 -22.60 -9.85 0.83
CA ILE A 227 -23.49 -8.81 1.36
C ILE A 227 -23.35 -8.66 2.88
N ARG A 228 -23.30 -9.77 3.62
CA ARG A 228 -23.17 -9.73 5.08
C ARG A 228 -21.73 -9.40 5.51
N ALA A 229 -20.73 -9.89 4.78
CA ALA A 229 -19.34 -9.48 4.98
C ALA A 229 -19.13 -7.96 4.74
N ARG A 230 -19.78 -7.36 3.73
CA ARG A 230 -19.82 -5.88 3.56
C ARG A 230 -20.38 -5.16 4.79
N ILE A 231 -21.42 -5.71 5.42
CA ILE A 231 -22.02 -5.14 6.64
C ILE A 231 -21.06 -5.26 7.84
N GLU A 232 -20.36 -6.37 8.03
CA GLU A 232 -19.37 -6.51 9.13
C GLU A 232 -18.17 -5.59 8.93
N GLY A 233 -17.66 -5.44 7.70
CA GLY A 233 -16.64 -4.44 7.38
C GLY A 233 -17.12 -3.01 7.67
N TRP A 234 -18.36 -2.67 7.31
CA TRP A 234 -18.94 -1.36 7.54
C TRP A 234 -19.09 -1.03 9.03
N LYS A 235 -19.54 -1.99 9.85
CA LYS A 235 -19.60 -1.85 11.32
C LYS A 235 -18.24 -1.57 11.97
N ALA A 236 -17.16 -2.09 11.37
CA ALA A 236 -15.79 -1.89 11.85
C ALA A 236 -15.18 -0.56 11.38
N ALA A 237 -15.78 0.13 10.40
CA ALA A 237 -15.26 1.36 9.82
C ALA A 237 -15.49 2.60 10.70
N THR A 238 -14.48 3.46 10.77
CA THR A 238 -14.44 4.69 11.58
C THR A 238 -14.17 5.97 10.75
N GLY A 239 -13.97 5.83 9.44
CA GLY A 239 -13.79 6.92 8.49
C GLY A 239 -15.09 7.68 8.21
N GLN A 240 -14.96 8.88 7.64
CA GLN A 240 -16.10 9.72 7.26
C GLN A 240 -16.75 9.25 5.96
N VAL A 241 -15.98 8.53 5.14
CA VAL A 241 -16.40 7.86 3.90
C VAL A 241 -15.98 6.41 3.99
N THR A 242 -16.77 5.50 3.41
CA THR A 242 -16.43 4.08 3.29
C THR A 242 -16.36 3.72 1.81
N GLY A 243 -15.26 3.13 1.37
CA GLY A 243 -15.11 2.57 0.03
C GLY A 243 -15.06 1.04 0.09
N PHE A 244 -15.94 0.38 -0.66
CA PHE A 244 -15.95 -1.08 -0.79
C PHE A 244 -15.28 -1.48 -2.10
N PHE A 245 -14.30 -2.37 -2.03
CA PHE A 245 -13.55 -2.86 -3.16
C PHE A 245 -13.42 -4.38 -3.08
N ASP A 246 -13.28 -5.03 -4.23
CA ASP A 246 -12.96 -6.45 -4.28
C ASP A 246 -11.48 -6.64 -3.92
N ALA A 247 -11.11 -7.82 -3.42
CA ALA A 247 -9.78 -8.07 -2.86
C ALA A 247 -8.65 -8.19 -3.91
N HIS A 248 -8.99 -8.05 -5.20
CA HIS A 248 -8.12 -8.24 -6.36
C HIS A 248 -8.09 -6.99 -7.28
N VAL A 249 -7.72 -5.84 -6.72
CA VAL A 249 -7.69 -4.54 -7.42
C VAL A 249 -6.34 -3.85 -7.25
N GLU A 250 -5.96 -2.98 -8.19
CA GLU A 250 -4.76 -2.15 -8.04
C GLU A 250 -5.13 -0.67 -8.22
N PHE A 251 -4.86 0.14 -7.20
CA PHE A 251 -5.26 1.55 -7.17
C PHE A 251 -4.30 2.41 -8.01
N THR A 252 -4.86 3.27 -8.86
CA THR A 252 -4.08 4.24 -9.65
C THR A 252 -3.77 5.50 -8.82
N ALA A 253 -2.67 6.18 -9.16
CA ALA A 253 -2.27 7.41 -8.46
C ALA A 253 -3.34 8.51 -8.59
N GLY A 254 -3.71 9.14 -7.47
CA GLY A 254 -4.68 10.25 -7.45
C GLY A 254 -6.12 9.84 -7.75
N TRP A 255 -6.51 8.63 -7.34
CA TRP A 255 -7.88 8.09 -7.45
C TRP A 255 -8.82 8.65 -6.36
N ALA A 256 -8.29 8.93 -5.17
CA ALA A 256 -9.10 9.17 -3.97
C ALA A 256 -9.66 10.60 -3.93
N GLU A 257 -8.84 11.59 -4.31
CA GLU A 257 -9.17 13.01 -4.28
C GLU A 257 -10.41 13.37 -5.11
N PRO A 258 -10.56 12.94 -6.39
CA PRO A 258 -11.81 13.19 -7.13
C PRO A 258 -13.03 12.56 -6.46
N VAL A 259 -12.93 11.31 -5.97
CA VAL A 259 -14.04 10.60 -5.30
C VAL A 259 -14.47 11.37 -4.04
N LEU A 260 -13.52 11.69 -3.17
CA LEU A 260 -13.78 12.36 -1.89
C LEU A 260 -14.24 13.80 -2.07
N SER A 261 -13.73 14.53 -3.08
CA SER A 261 -14.21 15.87 -3.43
C SER A 261 -15.69 15.83 -3.84
N ARG A 262 -16.10 14.87 -4.68
CA ARG A 262 -17.51 14.75 -5.11
C ARG A 262 -18.45 14.37 -3.97
N ILE A 263 -18.01 13.55 -3.00
CA ILE A 263 -18.79 13.21 -1.80
C ILE A 263 -18.84 14.39 -0.82
N GLN A 264 -17.76 15.17 -0.69
CA GLN A 264 -17.73 16.37 0.13
C GLN A 264 -18.69 17.45 -0.40
N GLU A 265 -18.71 17.69 -1.72
CA GLU A 265 -19.66 18.59 -2.40
C GLU A 265 -21.13 18.24 -2.09
N ASN A 266 -21.46 16.94 -2.00
CA ASN A 266 -22.79 16.47 -1.62
C ASN A 266 -22.75 15.05 -1.05
N ARG A 267 -22.94 14.94 0.27
CA ARG A 267 -22.90 13.67 1.04
C ARG A 267 -23.99 12.66 0.67
N LYS A 268 -24.95 13.01 -0.20
CA LYS A 268 -25.96 12.08 -0.74
C LYS A 268 -25.49 11.34 -2.01
N ARG A 269 -24.30 11.65 -2.53
CA ARG A 269 -23.74 10.99 -3.72
C ARG A 269 -23.03 9.70 -3.32
N VAL A 270 -23.37 8.61 -4.02
CA VAL A 270 -22.54 7.41 -4.10
C VAL A 270 -21.71 7.53 -5.38
N ILE A 271 -20.41 7.24 -5.30
CA ILE A 271 -19.48 7.38 -6.41
C ILE A 271 -18.91 6.00 -6.76
N LEU A 272 -18.93 5.67 -8.04
CA LEU A 272 -18.19 4.55 -8.61
C LEU A 272 -16.98 5.14 -9.37
N PRO A 273 -15.73 4.70 -9.10
CA PRO A 273 -14.59 5.10 -9.92
C PRO A 273 -14.65 4.46 -11.31
N SER A 274 -13.83 4.93 -12.25
CA SER A 274 -13.56 4.15 -13.46
C SER A 274 -12.83 2.86 -13.07
N ILE A 275 -13.15 1.75 -13.73
CA ILE A 275 -12.61 0.42 -13.46
C ILE A 275 -11.87 -0.04 -14.72
N ASP A 276 -10.54 0.00 -14.67
CA ASP A 276 -9.68 -0.59 -15.69
C ASP A 276 -9.55 -2.11 -15.47
N ASN A 277 -9.18 -2.86 -16.51
CA ASN A 277 -9.11 -4.31 -16.49
C ASN A 277 -7.69 -4.79 -16.13
N ILE A 278 -7.57 -5.83 -15.29
CA ILE A 278 -6.32 -6.58 -15.08
C ILE A 278 -6.51 -7.98 -15.68
N LYS A 279 -5.71 -8.33 -16.68
CA LYS A 279 -5.80 -9.62 -17.38
C LYS A 279 -5.47 -10.79 -16.45
N GLN A 280 -6.42 -11.70 -16.29
CA GLN A 280 -6.31 -12.90 -15.45
C GLN A 280 -5.09 -13.78 -15.76
N ASP A 281 -4.66 -13.85 -17.02
CA ASP A 281 -3.62 -14.79 -17.46
C ASP A 281 -2.19 -14.26 -17.23
N ASN A 282 -1.99 -12.94 -17.45
CA ASN A 282 -0.67 -12.31 -17.57
C ASN A 282 -0.51 -11.01 -16.75
N PHE A 283 -1.53 -10.60 -15.99
CA PHE A 283 -1.57 -9.39 -15.16
C PHE A 283 -1.31 -8.06 -15.91
N GLU A 284 -1.48 -8.03 -17.23
CA GLU A 284 -1.51 -6.79 -18.01
C GLU A 284 -2.66 -5.90 -17.54
N VAL A 285 -2.37 -4.63 -17.26
CA VAL A 285 -3.38 -3.61 -16.98
C VAL A 285 -3.81 -3.00 -18.30
N GLN A 286 -5.10 -3.04 -18.60
CA GLN A 286 -5.70 -2.52 -19.83
C GLN A 286 -6.74 -1.47 -19.51
N ARG A 287 -6.63 -0.29 -20.14
CA ARG A 287 -7.62 0.78 -20.03
C ARG A 287 -9.00 0.28 -20.46
N TYR A 288 -10.02 0.45 -19.63
CA TYR A 288 -11.41 0.26 -20.01
C TYR A 288 -12.05 1.59 -20.41
N GLU A 289 -13.00 1.59 -21.34
CA GLU A 289 -13.68 2.82 -21.74
C GLU A 289 -14.79 3.19 -20.76
N ASN A 290 -14.87 4.48 -20.44
CA ASN A 290 -15.85 5.02 -19.50
C ASN A 290 -17.28 4.74 -20.00
N SER A 291 -18.05 4.04 -19.19
CA SER A 291 -19.41 3.63 -19.49
C SER A 291 -20.38 4.08 -18.39
N ALA A 292 -21.61 4.40 -18.77
CA ALA A 292 -22.72 4.43 -17.82
C ALA A 292 -23.08 2.99 -17.42
N HIS A 293 -23.77 2.84 -16.29
CA HIS A 293 -24.24 1.54 -15.81
C HIS A 293 -25.77 1.46 -15.95
N GLY A 294 -26.25 0.31 -16.40
CA GLY A 294 -27.66 -0.02 -16.47
C GLY A 294 -27.90 -1.49 -16.11
N TYR A 295 -29.13 -1.95 -16.31
CA TYR A 295 -29.49 -3.35 -16.12
C TYR A 295 -30.49 -3.82 -17.17
N SER A 296 -30.45 -5.12 -17.53
CA SER A 296 -31.43 -5.74 -18.42
C SER A 296 -32.74 -6.05 -17.67
N TRP A 297 -33.80 -6.46 -18.37
CA TRP A 297 -35.08 -6.79 -17.71
C TRP A 297 -34.99 -8.06 -16.83
N GLU A 298 -33.99 -8.91 -17.06
CA GLU A 298 -33.63 -10.04 -16.21
C GLU A 298 -32.72 -9.63 -15.02
N LEU A 299 -32.49 -8.32 -14.84
CA LEU A 299 -31.67 -7.70 -13.78
C LEU A 299 -30.16 -7.96 -13.88
N TRP A 300 -29.64 -8.33 -15.06
CA TRP A 300 -28.19 -8.39 -15.29
C TRP A 300 -27.59 -6.99 -15.37
N CYS A 301 -26.48 -6.74 -14.68
CA CYS A 301 -25.73 -5.49 -14.79
C CYS A 301 -25.12 -5.36 -16.21
N MET A 302 -25.18 -4.15 -16.78
CA MET A 302 -24.66 -3.86 -18.11
C MET A 302 -23.89 -2.54 -18.12
N TYR A 303 -22.80 -2.50 -18.90
CA TYR A 303 -22.22 -1.26 -19.37
C TYR A 303 -23.06 -0.72 -20.53
N ILE A 304 -23.41 0.56 -20.48
CA ILE A 304 -24.15 1.26 -21.53
C ILE A 304 -23.42 2.56 -21.91
N SER A 305 -23.64 3.04 -23.13
CA SER A 305 -23.04 4.29 -23.58
C SER A 305 -23.41 5.46 -22.64
N PRO A 306 -22.46 6.34 -22.28
CA PRO A 306 -22.76 7.57 -21.54
C PRO A 306 -23.84 8.41 -22.25
N PRO A 307 -24.67 9.18 -21.51
CA PRO A 307 -25.70 10.02 -22.11
C PRO A 307 -25.14 11.04 -23.11
N LYS A 308 -25.96 11.43 -24.09
CA LYS A 308 -25.57 12.39 -25.14
C LYS A 308 -25.00 13.69 -24.55
N ASP A 309 -25.61 14.24 -23.52
CA ASP A 309 -25.17 15.49 -22.87
C ASP A 309 -23.75 15.40 -22.29
N TRP A 310 -23.28 14.19 -21.89
CA TRP A 310 -21.90 13.98 -21.43
C TRP A 310 -20.91 13.99 -22.60
N TRP A 311 -21.29 13.42 -23.75
CA TRP A 311 -20.50 13.49 -24.98
C TRP A 311 -20.45 14.92 -25.55
N ASP A 312 -21.60 15.60 -25.61
CA ASP A 312 -21.72 16.97 -26.11
C ASP A 312 -20.91 17.97 -25.24
N ALA A 313 -20.70 17.67 -23.96
CA ALA A 313 -19.84 18.46 -23.08
C ALA A 313 -18.33 18.35 -23.39
N GLY A 314 -17.90 17.29 -24.08
CA GLY A 314 -16.50 17.10 -24.51
C GLY A 314 -15.45 17.02 -23.39
N ASP A 315 -15.87 16.84 -22.13
CA ASP A 315 -15.02 16.95 -20.95
C ASP A 315 -14.94 15.63 -20.18
N PRO A 316 -13.90 14.81 -20.40
CA PRO A 316 -13.76 13.50 -19.76
C PRO A 316 -13.44 13.57 -18.25
N SER A 317 -13.34 14.78 -17.68
CA SER A 317 -13.24 14.99 -16.22
C SER A 317 -14.60 15.19 -15.53
N LEU A 318 -15.69 15.32 -16.30
CA LEU A 318 -17.03 15.36 -15.75
C LEU A 318 -17.53 13.94 -15.40
N PRO A 319 -18.22 13.76 -14.27
CA PRO A 319 -18.85 12.49 -13.96
C PRO A 319 -19.98 12.21 -14.95
N ILE A 320 -20.07 10.95 -15.38
CA ILE A 320 -21.27 10.41 -16.02
C ILE A 320 -22.39 10.41 -14.96
N ARG A 321 -23.62 10.74 -15.37
CA ARG A 321 -24.80 10.89 -14.51
C ARG A 321 -26.02 10.22 -15.14
#